data_AF-A0A850CAL3-F1
#
_entry.id   AF-A0A850CAL3-F1
#
_cell.length_a   1.000
_cell.length_b   1.000
_cell.length_c   1.000
_cell.angle_alpha   90.00
_cell.angle_beta   90.00
_cell.angle_gamma   90.00
#
_symmetry.space_group_name_H-M   'P 1'
#
loop_
_entity.id
_entity.type
_entity.pdbx_description
1 polymer ?
#
loop_
_entity_poly.entity_id
_entity_poly.type
_entity_poly.pdbx_seq_one_letter_code
_entity_poly.pdbx_strand_id
1 'polypeptide(L)'
;MAERDEHPETPEEAEAPWEAEPDPNRSGLRDPARAARSLAAVALVFEALALLMAIVPMRMILDEPTPATVAVIVLVVAAVALAGMAKRPWVWPAGAVLQLAVIACWPIHWSLGVAGLIFACVWLYCWHVKRQLSLPPKR
;
A
#
# COMPACT_ATOMS: atom_id res chain seq x y z
N MET A 1 16.50 68.93 21.25
CA MET A 1 15.52 67.99 21.82
C MET A 1 15.04 67.12 20.66
N ALA A 2 15.77 66.06 20.28
CA ALA A 2 15.92 64.77 20.95
C ALA A 2 14.70 63.85 20.70
N GLU A 3 14.82 63.06 19.63
CA GLU A 3 14.64 61.60 19.53
C GLU A 3 13.66 60.86 20.47
N ARG A 4 12.69 60.18 19.83
CA ARG A 4 12.24 58.78 20.02
C ARG A 4 11.22 58.54 18.90
N ASP A 5 11.52 57.83 17.82
CA ASP A 5 11.93 56.41 17.75
C ASP A 5 11.16 55.56 18.76
N GLU A 6 9.94 55.17 18.40
CA GLU A 6 9.41 53.87 18.76
C GLU A 6 8.89 53.15 17.49
N HIS A 7 9.59 52.05 17.24
CA HIS A 7 9.53 51.04 16.20
C HIS A 7 8.12 50.40 16.04
N PRO A 8 7.86 49.69 14.92
CA PRO A 8 6.56 49.37 14.35
C PRO A 8 5.98 48.07 14.92
N GLU A 9 4.66 47.97 14.86
CA GLU A 9 3.97 46.69 14.98
C GLU A 9 3.14 46.56 13.70
N THR A 10 3.81 46.14 12.63
CA THR A 10 3.15 45.59 11.45
C THR A 10 2.17 44.51 11.92
N PRO A 11 0.88 44.54 11.51
CA PRO A 11 -0.05 43.43 11.76
C PRO A 11 0.34 42.11 11.06
N GLU A 12 1.57 42.00 10.55
CA GLU A 12 2.18 40.85 9.88
C GLU A 12 2.66 39.78 10.89
N GLU A 13 2.00 39.67 12.04
CA GLU A 13 2.23 38.59 13.02
C GLU A 13 0.98 37.69 13.20
N ALA A 14 -0.04 37.88 12.37
CA ALA A 14 -1.11 36.91 12.22
C ALA A 14 -0.90 36.10 10.94
N GLU A 15 0.27 35.47 10.78
CA GLU A 15 0.40 34.27 9.93
C GLU A 15 -0.54 33.21 10.52
N ALA A 16 -1.77 33.26 10.05
CA ALA A 16 -2.81 32.43 10.57
C ALA A 16 -2.52 30.98 10.15
N PRO A 17 -2.84 29.97 10.98
CA PRO A 17 -2.59 28.54 10.67
C PRO A 17 -3.26 28.01 9.38
N TRP A 18 -4.02 28.86 8.68
CA TRP A 18 -4.65 28.58 7.39
C TRP A 18 -3.86 29.10 6.18
N GLU A 19 -2.77 29.86 6.39
CA GLU A 19 -1.75 30.19 5.38
C GLU A 19 -0.65 29.12 5.28
N ALA A 20 -0.93 27.90 5.74
CA ALA A 20 -0.17 26.76 5.25
C ALA A 20 -0.47 26.64 3.74
N GLU A 21 0.36 27.30 2.92
CA GLU A 21 0.38 27.15 1.47
C GLU A 21 0.16 25.67 1.17
N PRO A 22 -0.88 25.29 0.41
CA PRO A 22 -1.12 23.90 0.10
C PRO A 22 0.09 23.41 -0.67
N ASP A 23 1.00 22.71 0.03
CA ASP A 23 2.27 22.24 -0.51
C ASP A 23 2.02 21.68 -1.91
N PRO A 24 2.57 22.30 -2.97
CA PRO A 24 2.33 21.87 -4.34
C PRO A 24 2.87 20.45 -4.62
N ASN A 25 3.62 19.85 -3.67
CA ASN A 25 4.01 18.45 -3.66
C ASN A 25 3.00 17.48 -3.00
N ARG A 26 1.83 17.94 -2.52
CA ARG A 26 0.75 17.07 -2.01
C ARG A 26 0.01 16.29 -3.10
N SER A 27 0.22 16.59 -4.37
CA SER A 27 -0.43 15.87 -5.47
C SER A 27 0.27 14.54 -5.77
N GLY A 28 -0.35 13.42 -5.36
CA GLY A 28 0.08 12.06 -5.71
C GLY A 28 0.12 11.79 -7.23
N LEU A 29 -0.37 12.70 -8.07
CA LEU A 29 -0.27 12.65 -9.53
C LEU A 29 1.12 13.09 -10.05
N ARG A 30 1.93 13.79 -9.25
CA ARG A 30 3.32 14.15 -9.58
C ARG A 30 4.35 13.14 -9.08
N ASP A 31 4.00 12.31 -8.08
CA ASP A 31 4.82 11.18 -7.63
C ASP A 31 4.14 9.84 -7.97
N PRO A 32 4.30 9.37 -9.21
CA PRO A 32 3.72 8.11 -9.64
C PRO A 32 4.30 6.89 -8.90
N ALA A 33 5.47 7.01 -8.25
CA ALA A 33 5.94 5.97 -7.34
C ALA A 33 5.15 5.95 -6.02
N ARG A 34 4.68 7.10 -5.52
CA ARG A 34 3.76 7.17 -4.37
C ARG A 34 2.40 6.60 -4.72
N ALA A 35 1.87 6.88 -5.91
CA ALA A 35 0.62 6.29 -6.41
C ALA A 35 0.70 4.76 -6.55
N ALA A 36 1.81 4.24 -7.09
CA ALA A 36 2.04 2.79 -7.18
C ALA A 36 2.11 2.13 -5.78
N ARG A 37 2.75 2.79 -4.81
CA ARG A 37 2.80 2.30 -3.42
C ARG A 37 1.43 2.31 -2.74
N SER A 38 0.62 3.36 -2.94
CA SER A 38 -0.74 3.40 -2.39
C SER A 38 -1.63 2.32 -3.02
N LEU A 39 -1.51 2.08 -4.33
CA LEU A 39 -2.23 1.02 -5.02
C LEU A 39 -1.82 -0.37 -4.49
N ALA A 40 -0.52 -0.60 -4.28
CA ALA A 40 -0.01 -1.85 -3.69
C ALA A 40 -0.51 -2.06 -2.26
N ALA A 41 -0.57 -1.01 -1.43
CA ALA A 41 -1.11 -1.10 -0.08
C ALA A 41 -2.60 -1.44 -0.07
N VAL A 42 -3.38 -0.78 -0.95
CA VAL A 42 -4.81 -1.06 -1.13
C VAL A 42 -5.02 -2.51 -1.60
N ALA A 43 -4.22 -2.98 -2.56
CA ALA A 43 -4.27 -4.36 -3.03
C ALA A 43 -4.06 -5.38 -1.89
N LEU A 44 -3.04 -5.18 -1.03
CA LEU A 44 -2.78 -6.06 0.11
C LEU A 44 -3.91 -6.07 1.14
N VAL A 45 -4.57 -4.94 1.37
CA VAL A 45 -5.75 -4.88 2.26
C VAL A 45 -6.92 -5.66 1.68
N PHE A 46 -7.21 -5.48 0.39
CA PHE A 46 -8.28 -6.25 -0.26
C PHE A 46 -7.97 -7.74 -0.32
N GLU A 47 -6.71 -8.12 -0.50
CA GLU A 47 -6.29 -9.52 -0.44
C GLU A 47 -6.46 -10.10 0.96
N ALA A 48 -6.07 -9.37 2.01
CA ALA A 48 -6.32 -9.78 3.39
C ALA A 48 -7.81 -10.00 3.67
N LEU A 49 -8.68 -9.11 3.16
CA LEU A 49 -10.13 -9.27 3.25
C LEU A 49 -10.63 -10.51 2.48
N ALA A 50 -10.12 -10.75 1.27
CA ALA A 50 -10.48 -11.92 0.48
C ALA A 50 -10.06 -13.23 1.18
N LEU A 51 -8.86 -13.26 1.76
CA LEU A 51 -8.35 -14.39 2.53
C LEU A 51 -9.20 -14.64 3.79
N LEU A 52 -9.56 -13.60 4.54
CA LEU A 52 -10.46 -13.72 5.68
C LEU A 52 -11.84 -14.24 5.28
N MET A 53 -12.39 -13.74 4.17
CA MET A 53 -13.66 -14.20 3.62
C MET A 53 -13.61 -15.66 3.15
N ALA A 54 -12.45 -16.16 2.71
CA ALA A 54 -12.28 -17.56 2.29
C ALA A 54 -12.32 -18.57 3.46
N ILE A 55 -12.12 -18.12 4.71
CA ILE A 55 -12.17 -19.00 5.89
C ILE A 55 -13.58 -19.60 6.06
N VAL A 56 -14.63 -18.81 5.86
CA VAL A 56 -16.03 -19.25 6.04
C VAL A 56 -16.40 -20.40 5.09
N PRO A 57 -16.28 -20.27 3.76
CA PRO A 57 -16.61 -21.36 2.84
C PRO A 57 -15.68 -22.57 3.00
N MET A 58 -14.41 -22.37 3.39
CA MET A 58 -13.48 -23.47 3.63
C MET A 58 -13.94 -24.39 4.77
N ARG A 59 -14.43 -23.81 5.88
CA ARG A 59 -14.93 -24.58 7.03
C ARG A 59 -16.23 -25.34 6.73
N MET A 60 -16.93 -24.99 5.67
CA MET A 60 -18.15 -25.69 5.24
C MET A 60 -17.86 -26.93 4.38
N ILE A 61 -16.67 -27.01 3.77
CA ILE A 61 -16.33 -28.02 2.76
C ILE A 61 -15.30 -29.03 3.26
N LEU A 62 -14.40 -28.62 4.16
CA LEU A 62 -13.34 -29.49 4.69
C LEU A 62 -13.75 -30.12 6.02
N ASP A 63 -13.56 -31.44 6.13
CA ASP A 63 -13.73 -32.18 7.39
C ASP A 63 -12.66 -31.78 8.44
N GLU A 64 -11.41 -31.52 8.01
CA GLU A 64 -10.32 -31.04 8.88
C GLU A 64 -9.63 -29.77 8.31
N PRO A 65 -10.22 -28.58 8.48
CA PRO A 65 -9.71 -27.33 7.90
C PRO A 65 -8.54 -26.71 8.67
N THR A 66 -8.09 -27.29 9.78
CA THR A 66 -7.13 -26.69 10.71
C THR A 66 -5.81 -26.23 10.06
N PRO A 67 -5.05 -27.07 9.32
CA PRO A 67 -3.78 -26.64 8.73
C PRO A 67 -3.97 -25.57 7.63
N ALA A 68 -5.03 -25.68 6.83
CA ALA A 68 -5.35 -24.71 5.79
C ALA A 68 -5.76 -23.36 6.39
N THR A 69 -6.54 -23.37 7.47
CA THR A 69 -6.98 -22.15 8.19
C THR A 69 -5.78 -21.42 8.79
N VAL A 70 -4.84 -22.15 9.41
CA VAL A 70 -3.61 -21.56 9.95
C VAL A 70 -2.78 -20.92 8.84
N ALA A 71 -2.60 -21.59 7.70
CA ALA A 71 -1.87 -21.05 6.56
C ALA A 71 -2.50 -19.74 6.04
N VAL A 72 -3.83 -19.70 5.90
CA VAL A 72 -4.55 -18.49 5.47
C VAL A 72 -4.39 -17.35 6.47
N ILE A 73 -4.51 -17.63 7.78
CA ILE A 73 -4.34 -16.60 8.82
C ILE A 73 -2.91 -16.02 8.78
N VAL A 74 -1.89 -16.87 8.62
CA VAL A 74 -0.50 -16.41 8.48
C VAL A 74 -0.35 -15.49 7.28
N LEU A 75 -0.95 -15.83 6.14
CA LEU A 75 -0.94 -15.00 4.92
C LEU A 75 -1.67 -13.66 5.13
N VAL A 76 -2.82 -13.65 5.83
CA VAL A 76 -3.54 -12.42 6.18
C VAL A 76 -2.66 -11.49 7.00
N VAL A 77 -2.03 -12.01 8.05
CA VAL A 77 -1.14 -11.22 8.92
C VAL A 77 0.04 -10.68 8.11
N ALA A 78 0.63 -11.49 7.25
CA ALA A 78 1.71 -11.07 6.37
C ALA A 78 1.27 -9.95 5.41
N ALA A 79 0.09 -10.08 4.79
CA ALA A 79 -0.48 -9.07 3.89
C ALA A 79 -0.71 -7.73 4.60
N VAL A 80 -1.30 -7.75 5.79
CA VAL A 80 -1.55 -6.55 6.61
C VAL A 80 -0.23 -5.90 7.04
N ALA A 81 0.75 -6.70 7.49
CA ALA A 81 2.07 -6.20 7.85
C ALA A 81 2.77 -5.54 6.65
N LEU A 82 2.72 -6.17 5.48
CA LEU A 82 3.26 -5.62 4.23
C LEU A 82 2.55 -4.32 3.81
N ALA A 83 1.23 -4.24 3.99
CA ALA A 83 0.46 -3.03 3.70
C ALA A 83 0.92 -1.86 4.59
N GLY A 84 1.12 -2.10 5.89
CA GLY A 84 1.66 -1.10 6.82
C GLY A 84 3.11 -0.72 6.53
N MET A 85 3.90 -1.65 5.95
CA MET A 85 5.30 -1.44 5.60
C MET A 85 5.52 -0.79 4.23
N ALA A 86 4.48 -0.44 3.46
CA ALA A 86 4.55 -0.03 2.05
C ALA A 86 5.55 1.11 1.71
N LYS A 87 6.05 1.84 2.71
CA LYS A 87 7.11 2.86 2.55
C LYS A 87 8.50 2.28 2.32
N ARG A 88 8.73 0.99 2.58
CA ARG A 88 10.07 0.36 2.57
C ARG A 88 10.40 -0.31 1.22
N PRO A 89 11.66 -0.26 0.75
CA PRO A 89 12.05 -0.78 -0.56
C PRO A 89 12.00 -2.31 -0.67
N TRP A 90 12.11 -3.05 0.45
CA TRP A 90 12.01 -4.51 0.45
C TRP A 90 10.58 -5.03 0.26
N VAL A 91 9.56 -4.17 0.35
CA VAL A 91 8.16 -4.57 0.19
C VAL A 91 7.93 -5.15 -1.20
N TRP A 92 8.61 -4.62 -2.22
CA TRP A 92 8.48 -5.07 -3.61
C TRP A 92 8.76 -6.57 -3.82
N PRO A 93 9.94 -7.11 -3.42
CA PRO A 93 10.17 -8.54 -3.47
C PRO A 93 9.32 -9.32 -2.46
N ALA A 94 9.07 -8.79 -1.27
CA ALA A 94 8.29 -9.49 -0.25
C ALA A 94 6.82 -9.70 -0.65
N GLY A 95 6.18 -8.70 -1.26
CA GLY A 95 4.84 -8.85 -1.81
C GLY A 95 4.81 -9.77 -3.03
N ALA A 96 5.84 -9.79 -3.87
CA ALA A 96 5.91 -10.78 -4.95
C ALA A 96 5.95 -12.23 -4.42
N VAL A 97 6.68 -12.47 -3.32
CA VAL A 97 6.70 -13.77 -2.64
C VAL A 97 5.33 -14.08 -2.01
N LEU A 98 4.69 -13.09 -1.37
CA LEU A 98 3.35 -13.25 -0.80
C LEU A 98 2.33 -13.65 -1.86
N GLN A 99 2.32 -12.95 -3.01
CA GLN A 99 1.45 -13.27 -4.14
C GLN A 99 1.64 -14.69 -4.63
N LEU A 100 2.88 -15.14 -4.78
CA LEU A 100 3.17 -16.53 -5.15
C LEU A 100 2.66 -17.51 -4.09
N ALA A 101 2.78 -17.18 -2.81
CA ALA A 101 2.26 -18.01 -1.72
C ALA A 101 0.72 -18.09 -1.72
N VAL A 102 0.02 -16.98 -2.02
CA VAL A 102 -1.44 -16.98 -2.17
C VAL A 102 -1.87 -17.78 -3.40
N ILE A 103 -1.17 -17.66 -4.53
CA ILE A 103 -1.40 -18.49 -5.71
C ILE A 103 -1.17 -19.97 -5.39
N ALA A 104 -0.14 -20.30 -4.59
CA ALA A 104 0.13 -21.66 -4.16
C ALA A 104 -0.96 -22.25 -3.25
N CYS A 105 -1.89 -21.43 -2.73
CA CYS A 105 -3.09 -21.90 -2.03
C CYS A 105 -4.18 -22.45 -2.97
N TRP A 106 -3.93 -22.51 -4.29
CA TRP A 106 -4.81 -23.13 -5.28
C TRP A 106 -5.36 -24.52 -4.87
N PRO A 107 -4.58 -25.44 -4.28
CA PRO A 107 -5.08 -26.74 -3.86
C PRO A 107 -6.12 -26.68 -2.72
N ILE A 108 -6.12 -25.58 -1.94
CA ILE A 108 -7.09 -25.36 -0.86
C ILE A 108 -8.44 -24.93 -1.47
N HIS A 109 -8.40 -23.94 -2.35
CA HIS A 109 -9.59 -23.49 -3.06
C HIS A 109 -9.20 -22.80 -4.37
N TRP A 110 -9.85 -23.16 -5.46
CA TRP A 110 -9.56 -22.59 -6.78
C TRP A 110 -9.72 -21.06 -6.80
N SER A 111 -10.68 -20.51 -6.05
CA SER A 111 -10.92 -19.07 -6.00
C SER A 111 -9.80 -18.30 -5.28
N LEU A 112 -9.10 -18.92 -4.32
CA LEU A 112 -7.92 -18.33 -3.67
C LEU A 112 -6.78 -18.19 -4.67
N GLY A 113 -6.56 -19.22 -5.47
CA GLY A 113 -5.56 -19.21 -6.54
C GLY A 113 -5.86 -18.14 -7.60
N VAL A 114 -7.12 -18.03 -8.04
CA VAL A 114 -7.55 -17.01 -9.01
C VAL A 114 -7.47 -15.59 -8.43
N ALA A 115 -7.91 -15.38 -7.20
CA ALA A 115 -7.80 -14.08 -6.53
C ALA A 115 -6.33 -13.67 -6.36
N GLY A 116 -5.48 -14.58 -5.91
CA GLY A 116 -4.03 -14.36 -5.81
C GLY A 116 -3.41 -14.02 -7.15
N LEU A 117 -3.84 -14.66 -8.24
CA LEU A 117 -3.37 -14.34 -9.59
C LEU A 117 -3.75 -12.93 -10.02
N ILE A 118 -4.99 -12.50 -9.76
CA ILE A 118 -5.44 -11.13 -10.06
C ILE A 118 -4.62 -10.12 -9.26
N PHE A 119 -4.42 -10.35 -7.97
CA PHE A 119 -3.58 -9.48 -7.15
C PHE A 119 -2.11 -9.49 -7.59
N ALA A 120 -1.59 -10.63 -8.05
CA ALA A 120 -0.25 -10.71 -8.64
C ALA A 120 -0.11 -9.87 -9.90
N CYS A 121 -1.12 -9.83 -10.76
CA CYS A 121 -1.16 -8.93 -11.91
C CYS A 121 -1.13 -7.47 -11.49
N VAL A 122 -1.92 -7.08 -10.48
CA VAL A 122 -1.90 -5.72 -9.91
C VAL A 122 -0.51 -5.39 -9.33
N TRP A 123 0.10 -6.34 -8.62
CA TRP A 123 1.44 -6.18 -8.05
C TRP A 123 2.51 -5.96 -9.12
N LEU A 124 2.48 -6.79 -10.17
CA LEU A 124 3.34 -6.68 -11.36
C LEU A 124 3.18 -5.32 -12.04
N TYR A 125 1.94 -4.83 -12.17
CA TYR A 125 1.67 -3.51 -12.72
C TYR A 125 2.29 -2.39 -11.88
N CYS A 126 2.10 -2.42 -10.56
CA CYS A 126 2.72 -1.46 -9.64
C CYS A 126 4.26 -1.48 -9.75
N TRP A 127 4.86 -2.67 -9.85
CA TRP A 127 6.31 -2.81 -10.01
C TRP A 127 6.75 -2.21 -11.35
N HIS A 128 6.06 -2.56 -12.44
CA HIS A 128 6.34 -2.06 -13.77
C HIS A 128 6.32 -0.53 -13.80
N VAL A 129 5.27 0.10 -13.28
CA VAL A 129 5.15 1.57 -13.18
C VAL A 129 6.36 2.17 -12.43
N LYS A 130 6.70 1.64 -11.25
CA LYS A 130 7.87 2.09 -10.50
C LYS A 130 9.16 1.99 -11.34
N ARG A 131 9.38 0.86 -12.03
CA ARG A 131 10.56 0.64 -12.88
C ARG A 131 10.64 1.66 -14.02
N GLN A 132 9.52 1.91 -14.70
CA GLN A 132 9.45 2.87 -15.80
C GLN A 132 9.82 4.29 -15.36
N LEU A 133 9.42 4.68 -14.15
CA LEU A 133 9.73 6.01 -13.58
C LEU A 133 11.15 6.14 -13.06
N SER A 134 11.82 5.01 -12.83
CA SER A 134 13.20 4.97 -12.38
C SER A 134 14.19 5.12 -13.54
N LEU A 135 13.72 5.01 -14.80
CA LEU A 135 14.56 5.11 -15.98
C LEU A 135 14.80 6.59 -16.35
N PRO A 136 16.06 7.02 -16.56
CA PRO A 136 16.37 8.38 -16.96
C PRO A 136 15.75 8.68 -18.35
N PRO A 137 15.24 9.90 -18.58
CA PRO A 137 14.69 10.28 -19.87
C PRO A 137 15.78 10.16 -20.94
N LYS A 138 15.51 9.33 -21.95
CA LYS A 138 16.38 9.19 -23.12
C LYS A 138 16.31 10.51 -23.89
N ARG A 139 17.32 11.37 -23.69
CA ARG A 139 17.54 12.59 -24.48
C ARG A 139 17.77 12.26 -25.94
#